data_AF-A0A8X8AGL3-F1
#
_entry.id   AF-A0A8X8AGL3-F1
#
_cell.length_a   1.000
_cell.length_b   1.000
_cell.length_c   1.000
_cell.angle_alpha   90.00
_cell.angle_beta   90.00
_cell.angle_gamma   90.00
#
_symmetry.space_group_name_H-M   'P 1'
#
loop_
_entity.id
_entity.type
_entity.pdbx_description
1 polymer ?
#
loop_
_entity_poly.entity_id
_entity_poly.type
_entity_poly.pdbx_seq_one_letter_code
_entity_poly.pdbx_strand_id
1 'polypeptide(L)' 'MPTSRDGIFDYGVEMRKRTPPKMKVVVDERLTLIKQDTKKGRLRYYPYNINWNYGLLPQSWEDPSFAFNES' A
#
# COMPACT_ATOMS: atom_id res chain seq x y z
N MET A 1 -15.94 -1.31 13.25
CA MET A 1 -16.56 -2.25 12.29
C MET A 1 -15.46 -3.06 11.63
N PRO A 2 -15.18 -4.30 12.06
CA PRO A 2 -14.48 -5.28 11.23
C PRO A 2 -15.53 -6.18 10.57
N THR A 3 -15.50 -6.28 9.24
CA THR A 3 -16.36 -7.20 8.47
C THR A 3 -15.60 -8.42 7.97
N SER A 4 -14.56 -8.87 8.68
CA SER A 4 -13.92 -10.16 8.37
C SER A 4 -14.80 -11.29 8.90
N ARG A 5 -15.81 -11.69 8.13
CA ARG A 5 -16.48 -12.96 8.35
C ARG A 5 -15.51 -14.08 7.97
N ASP A 6 -15.41 -15.11 8.80
CA ASP A 6 -14.78 -16.40 8.48
C ASP A 6 -13.34 -16.35 7.91
N GLY A 7 -12.46 -15.50 8.49
CA GLY A 7 -11.05 -15.44 8.06
C GLY A 7 -10.83 -14.82 6.68
N ILE A 8 -11.85 -14.16 6.12
CA ILE A 8 -11.76 -13.39 4.87
C ILE A 8 -11.33 -11.96 5.21
N PHE A 9 -10.37 -11.44 4.47
CA PHE A 9 -9.84 -10.08 4.64
C PHE A 9 -10.17 -9.21 3.43
N ASP A 10 -10.52 -7.95 3.71
CA ASP A 10 -10.61 -6.93 2.69
C ASP A 10 -9.21 -6.51 2.25
N TYR A 11 -8.98 -6.39 0.94
CA TYR A 11 -7.69 -5.98 0.37
C TYR A 11 -7.85 -4.72 -0.47
N GLY A 12 -7.16 -3.65 -0.06
CA GLY A 12 -7.15 -2.37 -0.78
C GLY A 12 -6.09 -2.39 -1.87
N VAL A 13 -6.49 -2.54 -3.14
CA VAL A 13 -5.56 -2.49 -4.27
C VAL A 13 -5.15 -1.04 -4.56
N GLU A 14 -3.85 -0.74 -4.44
CA GLU A 14 -3.26 0.56 -4.78
C GLU A 14 -2.78 0.59 -6.23
N MET A 15 -2.13 -0.50 -6.66
CA MET A 15 -1.55 -0.64 -7.99
C MET A 15 -2.11 -1.86 -8.70
N ARG A 16 -2.62 -1.63 -9.92
CA ARG A 16 -3.14 -2.70 -10.77
C ARG A 16 -1.99 -3.46 -11.44
N LYS A 17 -2.19 -4.76 -11.67
CA LYS A 17 -1.28 -5.60 -12.44
C LYS A 17 -0.90 -4.95 -13.76
N ARG A 18 0.41 -4.96 -14.06
CA ARG A 18 1.04 -4.39 -15.26
C ARG A 18 0.84 -2.88 -15.43
N THR A 19 0.56 -2.14 -14.35
CA THR A 19 0.54 -0.68 -14.38
C THR A 19 1.81 -0.09 -13.75
N PRO A 20 2.49 0.85 -14.42
CA PRO A 20 3.74 1.45 -13.91
C PRO A 20 3.59 2.57 -12.85
N PRO A 21 2.47 3.33 -12.71
CA PRO A 21 2.40 4.41 -11.73
C PRO A 21 2.47 3.89 -10.29
N LYS A 22 3.42 4.38 -9.49
CA LYS A 22 3.49 4.02 -8.07
C LYS A 22 2.43 4.78 -7.28
N MET A 23 1.31 4.13 -7.02
CA MET A 23 0.24 4.64 -6.17
C MET A 23 0.44 4.16 -4.73
N LYS A 24 0.09 4.99 -3.74
CA LYS A 24 0.11 4.65 -2.32
C LYS A 24 -1.01 5.35 -1.56
N VAL A 25 -1.49 4.75 -0.49
CA VAL A 25 -2.31 5.43 0.53
C VAL A 25 -1.43 6.41 1.28
N VAL A 26 -1.96 7.62 1.47
CA VAL A 26 -1.29 8.67 2.25
C VAL A 26 -1.73 8.55 3.71
N VAL A 27 -0.77 8.26 4.59
CA VAL A 27 -1.01 8.08 6.03
C VAL A 27 -1.16 9.41 6.79
N ASP A 28 -0.58 10.48 6.26
CA ASP A 28 -0.51 11.79 6.92
C ASP A 28 -1.68 12.73 6.58
N GLU A 29 -2.64 12.28 5.77
CA GLU A 29 -3.77 13.09 5.30
C GLU A 29 -5.12 12.58 5.79
N ARG A 30 -6.06 13.51 6.00
CA ARG A 30 -7.45 13.19 6.36
C ARG A 30 -8.08 12.37 5.23
N LEU A 31 -8.75 11.27 5.60
CA LEU A 31 -9.45 10.32 4.70
C LEU A 31 -8.56 9.33 3.91
N THR A 32 -7.27 9.17 4.27
CA THR A 32 -6.38 8.11 3.71
C THR A 32 -6.51 7.94 2.20
N LEU A 33 -6.35 9.03 1.45
CA LEU A 33 -6.49 9.03 0.00
C LEU A 33 -5.37 8.25 -0.68
N ILE A 34 -5.66 7.66 -1.85
CA ILE A 34 -4.65 7.03 -2.71
C ILE A 34 -4.08 8.10 -3.65
N LYS A 35 -2.76 8.32 -3.60
CA LYS A 35 -2.06 9.28 -4.47
C LYS A 35 -0.83 8.65 -5.12
N GLN A 36 -0.43 9.19 -6.27
CA GLN A 36 0.81 8.79 -6.91
C GLN A 36 2.01 9.34 -6.12
N ASP A 37 2.98 8.48 -5.82
CA ASP A 37 4.21 8.84 -5.13
C ASP A 37 5.03 9.82 -5.97
N THR A 38 5.61 10.81 -5.32
CA THR A 38 6.50 11.80 -5.96
C THR A 38 7.91 11.66 -5.41
N LYS A 39 8.89 11.54 -6.30
CA LYS A 39 10.31 11.51 -5.93
C LYS A 39 11.04 12.64 -6.64
N LYS A 40 11.71 13.51 -5.86
CA LYS A 40 12.43 14.69 -6.39
C LYS A 40 11.55 15.59 -7.29
N GLY A 41 10.30 15.80 -6.88
CA GLY A 41 9.34 16.63 -7.63
C GLY A 41 8.76 16.02 -8.89
N ARG A 42 9.09 14.76 -9.24
CA ARG A 42 8.53 14.05 -10.38
C ARG A 42 7.65 12.89 -9.93
N LEU A 43 6.60 12.61 -10.70
CA LEU A 43 5.78 11.41 -10.53
C LEU A 43 6.66 10.17 -10.64
N ARG A 44 6.51 9.26 -9.67
CA ARG A 44 7.29 8.04 -9.60
C ARG A 44 6.60 6.92 -10.37
N TYR A 45 7.39 6.22 -11.17
CA TYR A 45 7.00 5.02 -11.89
C TYR A 45 7.93 3.88 -11.50
N TYR A 46 7.41 2.67 -11.46
CA TYR A 46 8.27 1.50 -11.37
C TYR A 46 9.02 1.28 -12.69
N PRO A 47 10.31 0.90 -12.65
CA PRO A 47 11.08 0.61 -13.85
C PRO A 47 10.58 -0.63 -14.60
N TYR A 48 9.77 -1.47 -13.94
CA TYR A 48 9.21 -2.70 -14.49
C TYR A 48 7.73 -2.80 -14.19
N ASN A 49 7.04 -3.62 -14.98
CA ASN A 49 5.65 -3.97 -14.75
C ASN A 49 5.55 -4.96 -13.58
N ILE A 50 4.76 -4.61 -12.58
CA ILE A 50 4.43 -5.53 -11.49
C ILE A 50 3.43 -6.57 -12.04
N ASN A 51 3.72 -7.86 -11.84
CA ASN A 51 2.91 -8.96 -12.38
C ASN A 51 1.69 -9.34 -11.54
N TRP A 52 1.50 -8.65 -10.41
CA TRP A 52 0.43 -8.86 -9.44
C TRP A 52 -0.32 -7.54 -9.18
N ASN A 53 -1.51 -7.63 -8.58
CA ASN A 53 -2.14 -6.48 -7.95
C ASN A 53 -1.44 -6.24 -6.61
N TYR A 54 -1.11 -4.99 -6.32
CA TYR A 54 -0.37 -4.60 -5.11
C TYR A 54 -1.14 -3.52 -4.36
N GLY A 55 -0.96 -3.45 -3.04
CA GLY A 55 -1.80 -2.70 -2.13
C GLY A 55 -1.64 -3.16 -0.68
N LEU A 56 -2.63 -2.86 0.16
CA LEU A 56 -2.54 -3.01 1.61
C LEU A 56 -3.75 -3.70 2.25
N LEU A 57 -3.55 -4.15 3.48
CA LEU A 57 -4.62 -4.59 4.38
C LEU A 57 -5.09 -3.38 5.21
N PRO A 58 -6.38 -3.02 5.19
CA PRO A 58 -6.88 -1.93 6.01
C PRO A 58 -6.81 -2.30 7.50
N GLN A 59 -6.70 -1.30 8.37
CA GLN A 59 -6.62 -1.47 9.83
C GLN A 59 -5.38 -2.24 10.32
N SER A 60 -4.30 -2.30 9.52
CA SER A 60 -2.99 -2.76 9.96
C SER A 60 -1.97 -1.62 10.08
N TRP A 61 -0.94 -1.82 10.89
CA TRP A 61 0.20 -0.92 11.02
C TRP A 61 1.46 -1.74 11.31
N GLU A 62 2.50 -1.55 10.52
CA GLU A 62 3.84 -2.07 10.83
C GLU A 62 4.52 -1.08 11.79
N ASP A 63 4.72 -1.47 13.05
CA ASP A 63 5.31 -0.58 14.08
C ASP A 63 6.80 -0.34 13.80
N PRO A 64 7.22 0.91 13.47
CA PRO A 64 8.63 1.21 13.20
C PRO A 64 9.51 1.14 14.45
N SER A 65 8.93 1.13 15.65
CA SER A 65 9.65 1.02 16.93
C SER A 65 10.09 -0.43 17.21
N PHE A 66 9.48 -1.39 16.53
CA PHE A 66 9.77 -2.81 16.70
C PHE A 66 10.83 -3.26 15.70
N ALA A 67 12.03 -3.56 16.18
CA ALA A 67 13.07 -4.21 15.38
C ALA A 67 12.93 -5.74 15.51
N PHE A 68 12.63 -6.41 14.39
CA PHE A 68 12.68 -7.87 14.33
C PHE A 68 14.15 -8.31 14.38
N ASN A 69 14.55 -8.92 15.51
CA ASN A 69 15.83 -9.60 15.63
C ASN A 69 15.62 -11.07 15.25
N GLU A 70 16.22 -11.47 14.13
CA GLU A 70 16.27 -12.85 13.69
C GLU A 70 17.35 -13.57 14.53
N SER A 71 16.96 -14.63 15.25
CA SER A 71 17.84 -15.45 16.10
C SER A 71 18.21 -16.76 15.42
#